data_AF-A0A1B3JG15-F1
#
_entry.id   AF-A0A1B3JG15-F1
#
_cell.length_a   1.000
_cell.length_b   1.000
_cell.length_c   1.000
_cell.angle_alpha   90.00
_cell.angle_beta   90.00
_cell.angle_gamma   90.00
#
_symmetry.space_group_name_H-M   'P 1'
#
loop_
_entity.id
_entity.type
_entity.pdbx_description
1 polymer ?
#
loop_
_entity_poly.entity_id
_entity_poly.type
_entity_poly.pdbx_seq_one_letter_code
_entity_poly.pdbx_strand_id
1 'polypeptide(L)' 'MFLDINQQLIVVKQGQRLGQEGYLLQQIHKDSVHLQYSKSGRCEQTDQLDLRF' A
#
# COMPACT_ATOMS: atom_id res chain seq x y z
N MET A 1 0.35 -10.67 -3.87
CA MET A 1 1.83 -10.66 -3.94
C MET A 1 2.22 -9.38 -4.67
N PHE A 2 3.30 -8.73 -4.28
CA PHE A 2 3.74 -7.46 -4.88
C PHE A 2 5.17 -7.61 -5.39
N LEU A 3 5.57 -6.75 -6.33
CA LEU A 3 6.96 -6.61 -6.75
C LEU A 3 7.55 -5.40 -6.02
N ASP A 4 8.73 -5.57 -5.44
CA ASP A 4 9.50 -4.45 -4.89
C ASP A 4 10.21 -3.66 -6.00
N ILE A 5 10.97 -2.63 -5.63
CA ILE A 5 11.71 -1.78 -6.58
C ILE A 5 12.77 -2.56 -7.38
N ASN A 6 13.20 -3.72 -6.88
CA ASN A 6 14.18 -4.60 -7.52
C ASN A 6 13.51 -5.72 -8.32
N GLN A 7 12.18 -5.64 -8.52
CA GLN A 7 11.36 -6.67 -9.17
C GLN A 7 11.40 -8.02 -8.44
N GLN A 8 11.65 -8.01 -7.13
CA GLN A 8 11.56 -9.20 -6.31
C GLN A 8 10.15 -9.38 -5.78
N LEU A 9 9.68 -10.63 -5.80
CA LEU A 9 8.37 -10.97 -5.31
C LEU A 9 8.35 -10.90 -3.77
N ILE A 10 7.49 -10.06 -3.23
CA ILE A 10 7.30 -9.91 -1.79
C ILE A 10 5.87 -10.26 -1.37
N VAL A 11 5.76 -10.81 -0.17
CA VAL A 11 4.47 -11.12 0.47
C VAL A 11 4.18 -10.06 1.51
N VAL A 12 3.08 -9.33 1.32
CA VAL A 12 2.60 -8.31 2.23
C VAL A 12 1.16 -8.66 2.61
N LYS A 13 0.86 -8.63 3.89
CA LYS A 13 -0.45 -8.94 4.47
C LYS A 13 -1.16 -7.66 4.92
N GLN A 14 -2.45 -7.79 5.18
CA GLN A 14 -3.25 -6.72 5.78
C GLN A 14 -2.61 -6.19 7.07
N GLY A 15 -2.56 -4.88 7.22
CA GLY A 15 -1.91 -4.19 8.34
C GLY A 15 -0.40 -3.98 8.18
N GLN A 16 0.22 -4.50 7.12
CA GLN A 16 1.64 -4.26 6.83
C GLN A 16 1.83 -3.09 5.86
N ARG A 17 3.02 -2.48 5.88
CA ARG A 17 3.38 -1.36 5.00
C ARG A 17 4.14 -1.84 3.76
N LEU A 18 3.93 -1.15 2.65
CA LEU A 18 4.47 -1.45 1.33
C LEU A 18 5.23 -0.25 0.78
N GLY A 19 6.41 -0.50 0.21
CA GLY A 19 7.26 0.51 -0.40
C GLY A 19 7.93 1.45 0.62
N GLN A 20 8.83 2.30 0.12
CA GLN A 20 9.58 3.26 0.95
C GLN A 20 8.68 4.36 1.53
N GLU A 21 7.65 4.76 0.79
CA GLU A 21 6.62 5.72 1.23
C GLU A 21 5.70 5.13 2.32
N GLY A 22 5.80 3.82 2.58
CA GLY A 22 5.13 3.18 3.70
C GLY A 22 3.62 3.06 3.57
N TYR A 23 3.09 2.79 2.36
CA TYR A 23 1.66 2.57 2.11
C TYR A 23 1.14 1.42 2.99
N LEU A 24 0.21 1.72 3.90
CA LEU A 24 -0.45 0.71 4.73
C LEU A 24 -1.46 -0.07 3.91
N LEU A 25 -1.32 -1.39 3.87
CA LEU A 25 -2.27 -2.25 3.20
C LEU A 25 -3.50 -2.48 4.07
N GLN A 26 -4.63 -1.92 3.67
CA GLN A 26 -5.87 -1.97 4.46
C GLN A 26 -6.78 -3.14 4.09
N GLN A 27 -6.98 -3.41 2.80
CA GLN A 27 -7.86 -4.47 2.32
C GLN A 27 -7.36 -5.05 1.01
N ILE A 28 -7.60 -6.35 0.82
CA ILE A 28 -7.33 -7.07 -0.43
C ILE A 28 -8.66 -7.63 -0.91
N HIS A 29 -9.09 -7.17 -2.08
CA HIS A 29 -10.25 -7.69 -2.79
C HIS A 29 -9.79 -8.57 -3.97
N LYS A 30 -10.76 -9.16 -4.68
CA LYS A 30 -10.46 -10.05 -5.80
C LYS A 30 -9.75 -9.32 -6.95
N ASP A 31 -10.10 -8.06 -7.17
CA ASP A 31 -9.74 -7.21 -8.31
C ASP A 31 -9.11 -5.86 -7.89
N SER A 32 -8.98 -5.62 -6.58
CA SER A 32 -8.35 -4.42 -6.06
C SER A 32 -7.59 -4.64 -4.76
N VAL A 33 -6.69 -3.71 -4.45
CA VAL A 33 -6.07 -3.55 -3.14
C VAL A 33 -6.24 -2.10 -2.71
N HIS A 34 -6.75 -1.92 -1.49
CA HIS A 34 -6.91 -0.62 -0.88
C HIS A 34 -5.71 -0.34 0.02
N LEU A 35 -5.02 0.75 -0.27
CA LEU A 35 -3.86 1.24 0.45
C LEU A 35 -4.20 2.56 1.14
N GLN A 36 -3.55 2.84 2.26
CA GLN A 36 -3.60 4.13 2.94
C GLN A 36 -2.19 4.69 3.05
N TYR A 37 -2.04 5.99 2.82
CA TYR A 37 -0.74 6.66 2.98
C TYR A 37 -0.89 8.01 3.66
N SER A 38 0.20 8.49 4.24
CA SER A 38 0.26 9.80 4.87
C SER A 38 0.51 10.87 3.80
N LYS A 39 -0.25 11.96 3.83
CA LYS A 39 0.00 13.10 2.94
C LYS A 39 1.26 13.85 3.37
N SER A 40 2.22 14.00 2.46
CA SER A 40 3.43 14.79 2.69
C SER A 40 3.07 16.23 3.08
N GLY A 41 3.69 16.76 4.13
CA GLY A 41 3.50 18.15 4.57
C GLY A 41 2.20 18.43 5.34
N ARG A 42 1.38 17.42 5.66
CA ARG A 42 0.21 17.57 6.52
C ARG A 42 0.22 16.49 7.60
N CYS A 43 0.55 16.88 8.82
CA CYS A 43 0.58 15.95 9.95
C CYS A 43 -0.79 15.27 10.10
N GLU A 44 -0.79 13.96 10.35
CA GLU A 44 -1.98 13.13 10.65
C GLU A 44 -3.04 12.98 9.55
N GLN A 45 -2.91 13.66 8.41
CA GLN A 45 -3.81 13.43 7.27
C GLN A 45 -3.37 12.19 6.50
N THR A 46 -4.33 11.29 6.31
CA THR A 46 -4.17 10.09 5.50
C THR A 46 -5.12 10.11 4.32
N ASP A 47 -4.66 9.58 3.20
CA ASP A 47 -5.46 9.38 1.99
C ASP A 47 -5.50 7.89 1.64
N GLN A 48 -6.47 7.54 0.80
CA GLN A 48 -6.63 6.19 0.27
C GLN A 48 -6.20 6.13 -1.19
N LEU A 49 -5.64 4.98 -1.57
CA LEU A 49 -5.24 4.63 -2.92
C LEU A 49 -5.78 3.24 -3.25
N ASP A 50 -6.63 3.16 -4.27
CA ASP A 50 -7.15 1.89 -4.78
C ASP A 50 -6.36 1.47 -6.02
N LEU A 51 -5.59 0.39 -5.88
CA LEU A 51 -4.93 -0.26 -7.00
C LEU A 51 -5.84 -1.35 -7.56
N ARG A 52 -6.04 -1.38 -8.87
CA ARG A 52 -6.86 -2.38 -9.58
C ARG A 52 -5.98 -3.24 -10.48
N PHE A 53 -6.41 -4.49 -10.72
CA PHE A 53 -5.69 -5.48 -11.54
C PHE A 53 -6.53 -5.95 -12.73
#